data_AF-A0A7J9FZY8-F1
#
_entry.id   AF-A0A7J9FZY8-F1
#
_cell.length_a   1.000
_cell.length_b   1.000
_cell.length_c   1.000
_cell.angle_alpha   90.00
_cell.angle_beta   90.00
_cell.angle_gamma   90.00
#
_symmetry.space_group_name_H-M   'P 1'
#
loop_
_entity.id
_entity.type
_entity.pdbx_description
1 polymer ?
#
loop_
_entity_poly.entity_id
_entity_poly.type
_entity_poly.pdbx_seq_one_letter_code
_entity_poly.pdbx_strand_id
1 'polypeptide(L)' 'MNSHRLNEKGRRMGPIMGHTVQYRRMIITLQQGYSIPPLRIKIN' A
#
# COMPACT_ATOMS: atom_id res chain seq x y z
N MET A 1 -2.98 -15.22 -4.53
CA MET A 1 -3.41 -13.92 -3.98
C MET A 1 -2.90 -13.85 -2.56
N ASN A 2 -1.91 -13.00 -2.30
CA ASN A 2 -1.23 -12.99 -1.00
C ASN A 2 -1.42 -11.63 -0.33
N SER A 3 -2.01 -11.64 0.87
CA SER A 3 -2.09 -10.46 1.73
C SER A 3 -0.91 -10.44 2.68
N HIS A 4 -0.19 -9.32 2.74
CA HIS A 4 0.90 -9.15 3.70
C HIS A 4 0.75 -7.81 4.41
N ARG A 5 0.97 -7.79 5.73
CA ARG A 5 0.92 -6.55 6.52
C ARG A 5 2.17 -5.73 6.19
N LEU A 6 2.00 -4.49 5.76
CA LEU A 6 3.14 -3.59 5.59
C LEU A 6 3.79 -3.35 6.95
N ASN A 7 5.11 -3.48 7.05
CA ASN A 7 5.83 -3.07 8.24
C ASN A 7 5.75 -1.55 8.33
N GLU A 8 4.90 -1.06 9.24
CA GLU A 8 4.79 0.34 9.61
C GLU A 8 6.13 0.80 10.20
N LYS A 9 7.03 1.31 9.35
CA LYS A 9 8.24 1.96 9.81
C LYS A 9 7.81 3.28 10.44
N GLY A 10 7.57 3.28 11.75
CA GLY A 10 7.09 4.44 12.49
C GLY A 10 8.07 5.62 12.36
N ARG A 11 7.78 6.57 11.48
CA ARG A 11 8.44 7.88 11.49
C ARG A 11 7.87 8.65 12.69
N ARG A 12 8.56 8.57 13.82
CA ARG A 12 8.23 9.33 15.04
C ARG A 12 8.40 10.83 14.74
N MET A 13 7.30 11.58 14.70
CA MET A 13 7.32 13.04 14.76
C MET A 13 6.89 13.46 16.18
N GLY A 14 7.87 13.72 17.04
CA GLY A 14 7.63 14.26 18.38
C GLY A 14 6.92 13.31 19.37
N PRO A 15 6.39 13.85 20.49
CA PRO A 15 5.76 13.07 21.57
C PRO A 15 4.39 12.48 21.20
N ILE A 16 3.88 12.72 20.00
CA ILE A 16 2.59 12.19 19.52
C ILE A 16 2.88 10.98 18.62
N MET A 17 2.62 9.77 19.10
CA MET A 17 2.47 8.61 18.22
C MET A 17 1.15 8.77 17.47
N GLY A 18 1.20 9.34 16.27
CA GLY A 18 0.06 9.28 15.36
C GLY A 18 -0.33 7.82 15.16
N HIS A 19 -1.61 7.49 15.37
CA HIS A 19 -2.14 6.18 15.03
C HIS A 19 -1.73 5.85 13.59
N THR A 20 -0.85 4.86 13.40
CA THR A 20 -0.44 4.48 12.06
C THR A 20 -1.60 3.73 11.44
N VAL A 21 -2.09 4.21 10.30
CA VAL A 21 -3.16 3.54 9.58
C VAL A 21 -2.57 2.27 9.00
N GLN A 22 -3.01 1.11 9.52
CA GLN A 22 -2.57 -0.20 9.06
C GLN A 22 -3.14 -0.50 7.67
N TYR A 23 -2.46 0.00 6.63
CA TYR A 23 -2.78 -0.30 5.25
C TYR A 23 -2.44 -1.77 4.94
N ARG A 24 -3.39 -2.50 4.35
CA ARG A 24 -3.16 -3.86 3.84
C ARG A 24 -2.70 -3.77 2.38
N ARG A 25 -1.57 -4.39 2.04
CA ARG A 25 -1.15 -4.57 0.63
C ARG A 25 -1.54 -5.95 0.13
N MET A 26 -2.05 -6.02 -1.09
CA MET A 26 -2.29 -7.27 -1.82
C MET A 26 -1.29 -7.36 -2.98
N ILE A 27 -0.53 -8.45 -3.03
CA ILE A 27 0.36 -8.74 -4.16
C ILE A 27 -0.37 -9.71 -5.08
N ILE A 28 -0.69 -9.23 -6.29
CA ILE A 28 -1.31 -10.04 -7.33
C ILE A 28 -0.24 -10.43 -8.37
N THR A 29 -0.19 -11.70 -8.69
CA THR A 29 0.62 -12.24 -9.79
C THR A 29 -0.29 -12.38 -10.99
N LEU A 30 0.06 -11.73 -12.10
CA LEU A 30 -0.67 -11.87 -13.35
C LEU A 30 -0.10 -13.02 -14.17
N GLN A 31 -0.99 -13.73 -14.86
CA GLN A 31 -0.58 -14.67 -15.91
C GLN A 31 -0.03 -13.88 -17.12
N GLN A 32 0.78 -14.54 -17.92
CA GLN A 32 1.33 -13.93 -19.14
C GLN A 32 0.19 -13.50 -20.08
N GLY A 33 0.29 -12.30 -20.65
CA GLY A 33 -0.76 -11.73 -21.52
C GLY A 33 -1.76 -10.81 -20.82
N TYR A 34 -1.69 -10.65 -19.50
CA TYR A 34 -2.53 -9.70 -18.76
C TYR A 34 -1.77 -8.42 -18.35
N SER A 35 -2.46 -7.28 -18.36
CA SER A 35 -1.92 -5.98 -17.97
C SER A 35 -2.84 -5.27 -16.97
N ILE A 36 -2.26 -4.55 -16.01
CA ILE A 36 -3.01 -3.71 -15.06
C ILE A 36 -3.13 -2.32 -15.67
N PRO A 37 -4.35 -1.82 -15.94
CA PRO A 37 -4.52 -0.45 -16.43
C PRO A 37 -4.02 0.54 -15.36
N PRO A 38 -3.38 1.65 -15.75
CA PRO A 38 -2.88 2.63 -14.79
C PRO A 38 -4.05 3.18 -13.97
N LEU A 39 -3.91 3.14 -12.64
CA LEU A 39 -4.86 3.79 -11.73
C LEU A 39 -4.77 5.30 -11.97
N ARG A 40 -5.75 5.84 -12.70
CA ARG A 40 -5.82 7.29 -12.99
C ARG A 40 -6.15 8.04 -11.70
N ILE A 41 -5.12 8.56 -11.04
CA ILE A 41 -5.30 9.60 -10.02
C ILE A 41 -5.44 10.91 -10.79
N LYS A 42 -6.62 11.54 -10.74
CA LYS A 42 -6.83 12.87 -11.29
C LYS A 42 -6.15 13.88 -10.36
N ILE A 43 -4.95 14.32 -10.73
CA ILE A 43 -4.26 15.42 -10.05
C ILE A 43 -4.80 16.69 -10.72
N ASN A 44 -5.62 17.45 -9.99
CA ASN A 44 -6.06 18.80 -10.37
C ASN A 44 -5.03 19.82 -9.89
#